data_AF-A0A0R3W5N2-F1
#
_entry.id   AF-A0A0R3W5N2-F1
#
_cell.length_a   1.000
_cell.length_b   1.000
_cell.length_c   1.000
_cell.angle_alpha   90.00
_cell.angle_beta   90.00
_cell.angle_gamma   90.00
#
_symmetry.space_group_name_H-M   'P 1'
#
loop_
_entity.id
_entity.type
_entity.pdbx_description
1 polymer ?
#
loop_
_entity_poly.entity_id
_entity_poly.type
_entity_poly.pdbx_seq_one_letter_code
_entity_poly.pdbx_strand_id
1 'polypeptide(L)'
;LVFGILGGKNVMVVQGRFHAFERCTQQQITLPGGAMRLMGCEYLFMTNATGGLHQNYDIIGTFLNIYIKGLRNQTPQIAQEMGIRQLMHDSMYMCCYGPTYGTPAEARALRLLDADVLGMSTTAETTAAHHAEMHVLALSLVTNHNILDIDRTEKTNHVEFLETGLCRGDMIATMLTHILAVL
;
A
#
# COMPACT_ATOMS: atom_id res chain seq x y z
N LEU A 1 18.51 -5.20 -0.04
CA LEU A 1 18.42 -4.12 0.98
C LEU A 1 19.34 -2.99 0.54
N VAL A 2 18.82 -1.77 0.45
CA VAL A 2 19.55 -0.58 0.00
C VAL A 2 19.55 0.44 1.14
N PHE A 3 20.71 1.05 1.38
CA PHE A 3 20.87 2.11 2.37
C PHE A 3 21.12 3.44 1.66
N GLY A 4 20.61 4.53 2.22
CA GLY A 4 20.83 5.85 1.63
C GLY A 4 20.23 6.98 2.44
N ILE A 5 20.14 8.14 1.80
CA ILE A 5 19.53 9.34 2.37
C ILE A 5 18.36 9.75 1.48
N LEU A 6 17.20 9.98 2.08
CA LEU A 6 15.99 10.47 1.40
C LEU A 6 15.31 11.50 2.28
N GLY A 7 14.96 12.67 1.73
CA GLY A 7 14.36 13.76 2.51
C GLY A 7 15.23 14.23 3.69
N GLY A 8 16.56 14.09 3.58
CA GLY A 8 17.50 14.42 4.66
C GLY A 8 17.58 13.38 5.80
N LYS A 9 16.87 12.25 5.70
CA LYS A 9 16.87 11.16 6.69
C LYS A 9 17.64 9.94 6.19
N ASN A 10 18.30 9.23 7.10
CA ASN A 10 18.88 7.93 6.81
C ASN A 10 17.73 6.92 6.59
N VAL A 11 17.74 6.23 5.46
CA VAL A 11 16.69 5.28 5.09
C VAL A 11 17.26 3.91 4.74
N MET A 12 16.43 2.90 4.99
CA MET A 12 16.66 1.52 4.60
C MET A 12 15.50 1.06 3.70
N VAL A 13 15.81 0.62 2.49
CA VAL A 13 14.81 0.22 1.50
C VAL A 13 14.95 -1.26 1.17
N VAL A 14 13.85 -1.99 1.34
CA VAL A 14 13.73 -3.39 0.90
C VAL A 14 13.24 -3.38 -0.55
N GLN A 15 14.17 -3.67 -1.47
CA GLN A 15 13.87 -3.85 -2.88
C GLN A 15 13.49 -5.31 -3.12
N GLY A 16 12.20 -5.55 -3.38
CA GLY A 16 11.59 -6.88 -3.44
C GLY A 16 10.99 -7.28 -2.09
N ARG A 17 9.70 -7.65 -2.09
CA ARG A 17 8.95 -8.06 -0.91
C ARG A 17 8.54 -9.52 -1.03
N PHE A 18 8.40 -10.17 0.12
CA PHE A 18 7.89 -11.54 0.22
C PHE A 18 6.39 -11.53 0.38
N HIS A 19 5.70 -12.45 -0.28
CA HIS A 19 4.26 -12.61 -0.19
C HIS A 19 3.89 -14.00 0.29
N ALA A 20 2.75 -14.10 0.99
CA ALA A 20 2.28 -15.38 1.52
C ALA A 20 2.02 -16.41 0.39
N PHE A 21 1.47 -15.95 -0.75
CA PHE A 21 1.25 -16.81 -1.92
C PHE A 21 2.53 -17.37 -2.53
N GLU A 22 3.71 -16.82 -2.21
CA GLU A 22 5.02 -17.34 -2.62
C GLU A 22 5.53 -18.46 -1.68
N ARG A 23 4.66 -18.95 -0.76
CA ARG A 23 4.95 -19.95 0.27
C ARG A 23 5.89 -19.44 1.35
N CYS A 24 6.02 -18.12 1.49
CA CYS A 24 6.76 -17.51 2.58
C CYS A 24 5.97 -17.64 3.89
N THR A 25 6.64 -18.03 4.97
CA THR A 25 6.06 -18.01 6.32
C THR A 25 5.86 -16.57 6.79
N GLN A 26 4.98 -16.37 7.77
CA GLN A 26 4.79 -15.05 8.38
C GLN A 26 6.11 -14.48 8.91
N GLN A 27 6.96 -15.33 9.51
CA GLN A 27 8.29 -14.92 9.99
C GLN A 27 9.16 -14.40 8.84
N GLN A 28 9.18 -15.08 7.69
CA GLN A 28 9.95 -14.65 6.53
C GLN A 28 9.45 -13.31 5.96
N ILE A 29 8.13 -13.14 5.90
CA ILE A 29 7.51 -11.90 5.41
C ILE A 29 7.84 -10.71 6.31
N THR A 30 7.80 -10.90 7.64
CA THR A 30 8.00 -9.82 8.61
C THR A 30 9.46 -9.58 8.97
N LEU A 31 10.36 -10.52 8.65
CA LEU A 31 11.79 -10.46 9.03
C LEU A 31 12.47 -9.15 8.64
N PRO A 32 12.29 -8.59 7.42
CA PRO A 32 12.97 -7.35 7.04
C PRO A 32 12.60 -6.17 7.94
N GLY A 33 11.31 -6.01 8.29
CA GLY A 33 10.85 -4.96 9.20
C GLY A 33 11.40 -5.13 10.61
N GLY A 34 11.45 -6.38 11.12
CA GLY A 34 12.06 -6.68 12.41
C GLY A 34 13.56 -6.38 12.44
N ALA A 35 14.30 -6.72 11.38
CA ALA A 35 15.71 -6.40 11.27
C ALA A 35 15.95 -4.87 11.24
N MET A 36 15.14 -4.12 10.47
CA MET A 36 15.17 -2.66 10.46
C MET A 36 14.91 -2.06 11.84
N ARG A 37 13.94 -2.59 12.59
CA ARG A 37 13.67 -2.16 13.96
C ARG A 37 14.88 -2.33 14.87
N LEU A 38 15.56 -3.48 14.79
CA LEU A 38 16.77 -3.77 15.56
C LEU A 38 17.94 -2.86 15.17
N MET A 39 17.96 -2.36 13.94
CA MET A 39 18.93 -1.36 13.46
C MET A 39 18.53 0.08 13.80
N GLY A 40 17.44 0.29 14.54
CA GLY A 40 17.02 1.60 15.05
C GLY A 40 16.00 2.33 14.19
N CYS A 41 15.39 1.69 13.18
CA CYS A 41 14.27 2.32 12.47
C CYS A 41 13.05 2.48 13.38
N GLU A 42 12.52 3.70 13.45
CA GLU A 42 11.30 4.03 14.20
C GLU A 42 10.05 4.08 13.30
N TYR A 43 10.24 4.32 12.01
CA TYR A 43 9.17 4.45 11.01
C TYR A 43 9.26 3.33 9.97
N LEU A 44 8.12 2.74 9.63
CA LEU A 44 7.95 1.84 8.50
C LEU A 44 7.01 2.45 7.47
N PHE A 45 7.52 2.69 6.26
CA PHE A 45 6.74 3.13 5.11
C PHE A 45 6.50 1.94 4.20
N MET A 46 5.23 1.66 3.91
CA MET A 46 4.80 0.58 3.03
C MET A 46 4.14 1.16 1.79
N THR A 47 4.53 0.66 0.62
CA THR A 47 3.80 0.91 -0.62
C THR A 47 3.35 -0.41 -1.21
N ASN A 48 2.14 -0.43 -1.77
CA ASN A 48 1.62 -1.57 -2.50
C ASN A 48 0.74 -1.09 -3.65
N ALA A 49 0.30 -2.03 -4.48
CA ALA A 49 -0.76 -1.78 -5.43
C ALA A 49 -1.95 -2.70 -5.15
N THR A 50 -3.15 -2.20 -5.48
CA THR A 50 -4.44 -2.75 -5.06
C THR A 50 -5.48 -2.66 -6.15
N GLY A 51 -6.51 -3.50 -6.04
CA GLY A 51 -7.73 -3.35 -6.83
C GLY A 51 -8.80 -2.60 -6.03
N GLY A 52 -9.44 -1.61 -6.66
CA GLY A 52 -10.56 -0.87 -6.11
C GLY A 52 -11.86 -1.70 -6.08
N LEU A 53 -12.63 -1.64 -5.01
CA LEU A 53 -13.93 -2.33 -4.90
C LEU A 53 -15.12 -1.41 -5.21
N HIS A 54 -14.90 -0.10 -5.26
CA HIS A 54 -15.92 0.90 -5.58
C HIS A 54 -15.67 1.49 -6.98
N GLN A 55 -16.74 1.63 -7.76
CA GLN A 55 -16.69 2.19 -9.11
C GLN A 55 -16.84 3.72 -9.14
N ASN A 56 -17.32 4.32 -8.05
CA ASN A 56 -17.66 5.75 -7.99
C ASN A 56 -16.49 6.65 -7.61
N TYR A 57 -15.32 6.06 -7.46
CA TYR A 57 -14.13 6.80 -7.17
C TYR A 57 -13.27 6.75 -8.43
N ASP A 58 -12.66 7.86 -8.81
CA ASP A 58 -11.52 7.88 -9.73
C ASP A 58 -10.28 7.30 -9.00
N ILE A 59 -10.38 6.04 -8.53
CA ILE A 59 -9.38 5.46 -7.63
C ILE A 59 -8.09 5.18 -8.37
N ILE A 60 -8.08 5.10 -9.72
CA ILE A 60 -6.84 4.82 -10.46
C ILE A 60 -5.82 5.93 -10.19
N GLY A 61 -4.75 5.61 -9.47
CA GLY A 61 -3.78 6.60 -9.00
C GLY A 61 -4.03 7.18 -7.60
N THR A 62 -5.02 6.68 -6.87
CA THR A 62 -5.38 7.12 -5.52
C THR A 62 -4.50 6.46 -4.47
N PHE A 63 -4.15 7.24 -3.44
CA PHE A 63 -3.42 6.81 -2.26
C PHE A 63 -4.35 6.49 -1.10
N LEU A 64 -4.16 5.29 -0.58
CA LEU A 64 -4.96 4.75 0.51
C LEU A 64 -4.14 4.68 1.76
N ASN A 65 -4.70 5.26 2.81
CA ASN A 65 -3.96 5.47 4.03
C ASN A 65 -4.28 4.44 5.10
N ILE A 66 -3.43 3.43 5.21
CA ILE A 66 -3.56 2.39 6.24
C ILE A 66 -2.69 2.84 7.41
N TYR A 67 -3.27 3.69 8.25
CA TYR A 67 -2.56 4.32 9.35
C TYR A 67 -2.43 3.40 10.55
N ILE A 68 -1.21 3.26 11.05
CA ILE A 68 -0.97 2.81 12.41
C ILE A 68 0.01 3.79 13.10
N LYS A 69 -0.58 4.81 13.75
CA LYS A 69 0.01 5.79 14.70
C LYS A 69 0.96 6.88 14.15
N GLY A 70 0.61 8.16 14.38
CA GLY A 70 1.53 9.33 14.30
C GLY A 70 1.42 10.21 13.05
N LEU A 71 1.28 9.62 11.86
CA LEU A 71 1.36 10.35 10.59
C LEU A 71 0.00 10.75 9.99
N ARG A 72 -1.11 10.51 10.72
CA ARG A 72 -2.49 10.65 10.20
C ARG A 72 -2.84 12.01 9.62
N ASN A 73 -2.35 13.06 10.25
CA ASN A 73 -2.75 14.43 9.89
C ASN A 73 -1.78 15.09 8.91
N GLN A 74 -0.53 14.60 8.84
CA GLN A 74 0.51 15.22 8.01
C GLN A 74 0.41 14.78 6.54
N THR A 75 0.09 13.50 6.28
CA THR A 75 0.01 12.98 4.90
C THR A 75 -1.00 13.73 4.02
N PRO A 76 -2.23 14.03 4.48
CA PRO A 76 -3.20 14.78 3.67
C PRO A 76 -2.78 16.24 3.45
N GLN A 77 -2.09 16.86 4.41
CA GLN A 77 -1.56 18.22 4.27
C GLN A 77 -0.47 18.28 3.19
N ILE A 78 0.48 17.34 3.22
CA ILE A 78 1.53 17.23 2.20
C ILE A 78 0.92 16.96 0.82
N ALA A 79 -0.10 16.11 0.75
CA ALA A 79 -0.82 15.88 -0.51
C ALA A 79 -1.50 17.15 -1.04
N GLN A 80 -1.99 18.01 -0.15
CA GLN A 80 -2.57 19.31 -0.51
C GLN A 80 -1.51 20.28 -1.03
N GLU A 81 -0.36 20.37 -0.37
CA GLU A 81 0.78 21.18 -0.82
C GLU A 81 1.32 20.73 -2.19
N MET A 82 1.30 19.43 -2.45
CA MET A 82 1.66 18.83 -3.73
C MET A 82 0.58 18.95 -4.82
N GLY A 83 -0.61 19.50 -4.50
CA GLY A 83 -1.73 19.62 -5.45
C GLY A 83 -2.37 18.29 -5.85
N ILE A 84 -2.21 17.24 -5.02
CA ILE A 84 -2.71 15.88 -5.26
C ILE A 84 -3.68 15.40 -4.17
N ARG A 85 -4.19 16.30 -3.31
CA ARG A 85 -5.12 15.95 -2.21
C ARG A 85 -6.38 15.22 -2.71
N GLN A 86 -6.85 15.57 -3.90
CA GLN A 86 -7.99 14.93 -4.58
C GLN A 86 -7.73 13.47 -4.96
N LEU A 87 -6.46 13.03 -4.98
CA LEU A 87 -6.05 11.66 -5.21
C LEU A 87 -5.82 10.89 -3.90
N MET A 88 -6.15 11.47 -2.74
CA MET A 88 -5.88 10.85 -1.44
C MET A 88 -7.17 10.57 -0.68
N HIS A 89 -7.32 9.33 -0.22
CA HIS A 89 -8.50 8.85 0.46
C HIS A 89 -8.12 8.02 1.70
N ASP A 90 -8.84 8.24 2.80
CA ASP A 90 -8.86 7.28 3.91
C ASP A 90 -9.69 6.08 3.47
N SER A 91 -9.24 4.86 3.78
CA SER A 91 -9.89 3.66 3.22
C SER A 91 -9.65 2.39 4.02
N MET A 92 -10.60 1.46 3.94
CA MET A 92 -10.49 0.10 4.42
C MET A 92 -9.76 -0.80 3.41
N TYR A 93 -8.54 -1.22 3.79
CA TYR A 93 -7.77 -2.22 3.06
C TYR A 93 -8.15 -3.63 3.52
N MET A 94 -8.56 -4.47 2.58
CA MET A 94 -8.73 -5.89 2.81
C MET A 94 -7.57 -6.69 2.23
N CYS A 95 -6.92 -7.49 3.08
CA CYS A 95 -5.88 -8.42 2.67
C CYS A 95 -6.48 -9.79 2.35
N CYS A 96 -6.19 -10.29 1.16
CA CYS A 96 -6.46 -11.69 0.79
C CYS A 96 -5.15 -12.44 0.52
N TYR A 97 -5.23 -13.77 0.46
CA TYR A 97 -4.03 -14.59 0.31
C TYR A 97 -3.40 -14.49 -1.09
N GLY A 98 -4.20 -14.39 -2.16
CA GLY A 98 -3.71 -14.48 -3.54
C GLY A 98 -3.38 -15.92 -3.97
N PRO A 99 -2.66 -16.16 -5.08
CA PRO A 99 -2.21 -15.19 -6.09
C PRO A 99 -3.30 -14.85 -7.11
N THR A 100 -4.46 -15.50 -7.03
CA THR A 100 -5.60 -15.21 -7.92
C THR A 100 -6.19 -13.86 -7.56
N TYR A 101 -6.53 -13.05 -8.57
CA TYR A 101 -7.41 -11.90 -8.36
C TYR A 101 -8.77 -12.35 -7.80
N GLY A 102 -9.44 -11.46 -7.07
CA GLY A 102 -10.74 -11.74 -6.50
C GLY A 102 -11.78 -12.03 -7.58
N THR A 103 -12.60 -13.06 -7.34
CA THR A 103 -13.80 -13.33 -8.13
C THR A 103 -14.84 -12.22 -7.93
N PRO A 104 -15.81 -12.05 -8.85
CA PRO A 104 -16.90 -11.10 -8.63
C PRO A 104 -17.71 -11.35 -7.35
N ALA A 105 -17.87 -12.60 -6.96
CA ALA A 105 -18.57 -12.95 -5.72
C ALA A 105 -17.78 -12.50 -4.48
N GLU A 106 -16.46 -12.75 -4.45
CA GLU A 106 -15.59 -12.26 -3.38
C GLU A 106 -15.55 -10.74 -3.34
N ALA A 107 -15.38 -10.07 -4.49
CA ALA A 107 -15.36 -8.61 -4.54
C ALA A 107 -16.68 -7.99 -4.05
N ARG A 108 -17.84 -8.57 -4.39
CA ARG A 108 -19.13 -8.14 -3.82
C ARG A 108 -19.22 -8.40 -2.31
N ALA A 109 -18.77 -9.56 -1.85
CA ALA A 109 -18.78 -9.89 -0.42
C ALA A 109 -17.89 -8.92 0.38
N LEU A 110 -16.69 -8.62 -0.11
CA LEU A 110 -15.77 -7.68 0.53
C LEU A 110 -16.34 -6.26 0.54
N ARG A 111 -17.02 -5.84 -0.53
CA ARG A 111 -17.71 -4.56 -0.56
C ARG A 111 -18.85 -4.47 0.46
N LEU A 112 -19.55 -5.57 0.73
CA LEU A 112 -20.56 -5.63 1.81
C LEU A 112 -19.93 -5.52 3.20
N LEU A 113 -18.66 -5.89 3.35
CA LEU A 113 -17.86 -5.71 4.56
C LEU A 113 -17.21 -4.32 4.64
N ASP A 114 -17.63 -3.38 3.78
CA ASP A 114 -17.13 -2.00 3.73
C ASP A 114 -15.64 -1.91 3.38
N ALA A 115 -15.10 -2.90 2.66
CA ALA A 115 -13.74 -2.82 2.12
C ALA A 115 -13.71 -1.91 0.89
N ASP A 116 -12.85 -0.90 0.90
CA ASP A 116 -12.63 -0.01 -0.24
C ASP A 116 -11.71 -0.65 -1.28
N VAL A 117 -10.70 -1.39 -0.82
CA VAL A 117 -9.72 -2.05 -1.68
C VAL A 117 -9.34 -3.45 -1.25
N LEU A 118 -8.84 -4.18 -2.24
CA LEU A 118 -8.31 -5.51 -2.11
C LEU A 118 -6.82 -5.52 -2.47
N GLY A 119 -6.00 -6.12 -1.61
CA GLY A 119 -4.61 -6.44 -1.92
C GLY A 119 -4.16 -7.75 -1.28
N MET A 120 -2.91 -8.13 -1.54
CA MET A 120 -2.37 -9.45 -1.16
C MET A 120 -1.08 -9.35 -0.31
N SER A 121 -0.85 -8.19 0.31
CA SER A 121 0.39 -7.90 1.02
C SER A 121 0.15 -6.97 2.21
N THR A 122 1.22 -6.45 2.81
CA THR A 122 1.21 -5.26 3.70
C THR A 122 0.68 -5.54 5.10
N THR A 123 -0.39 -6.31 5.26
CA THR A 123 -1.01 -6.55 6.57
C THR A 123 -0.07 -7.26 7.55
N ALA A 124 0.71 -8.24 7.08
CA ALA A 124 1.67 -8.95 7.92
C ALA A 124 2.78 -8.02 8.42
N GLU A 125 3.43 -7.27 7.51
CA GLU A 125 4.53 -6.37 7.87
C GLU A 125 4.07 -5.23 8.77
N THR A 126 2.92 -4.62 8.47
CA THR A 126 2.34 -3.53 9.28
C THR A 126 1.95 -3.99 10.67
N THR A 127 1.38 -5.20 10.81
CA THR A 127 1.04 -5.79 12.11
C THR A 127 2.30 -6.06 12.95
N ALA A 128 3.33 -6.65 12.35
CA ALA A 128 4.59 -6.93 13.05
C ALA A 128 5.32 -5.65 13.46
N ALA A 129 5.34 -4.63 12.59
CA ALA A 129 5.94 -3.34 12.88
C ALA A 129 5.20 -2.61 14.01
N HIS A 130 3.86 -2.66 14.01
CA HIS A 130 3.06 -2.12 15.10
C HIS A 130 3.34 -2.83 16.43
N HIS A 131 3.43 -4.17 16.42
CA HIS A 131 3.83 -4.95 17.59
C HIS A 131 5.22 -4.56 18.10
N ALA A 132 6.12 -4.16 17.20
CA ALA A 132 7.45 -3.66 17.52
C ALA A 132 7.51 -2.15 17.84
N GLU A 133 6.34 -1.53 18.07
CA GLU A 133 6.14 -0.12 18.41
C GLU A 133 6.63 0.88 17.35
N MET A 134 6.75 0.46 16.09
CA MET A 134 7.07 1.36 14.98
C MET A 134 5.86 2.20 14.58
N HIS A 135 6.13 3.41 14.09
CA HIS A 135 5.17 4.23 13.38
C HIS A 135 5.00 3.70 11.95
N VAL A 136 3.77 3.43 11.53
CA VAL A 136 3.52 2.80 10.22
C VAL A 136 2.64 3.69 9.35
N LEU A 137 3.12 3.96 8.13
CA LEU A 137 2.35 4.56 7.05
C LEU A 137 2.32 3.56 5.89
N ALA A 138 1.13 3.10 5.49
CA ALA A 138 0.97 2.38 4.23
C ALA A 138 0.21 3.24 3.22
N LEU A 139 0.74 3.29 2.00
CA LEU A 139 0.13 3.92 0.84
C LEU A 139 -0.16 2.83 -0.20
N SER A 140 -1.42 2.63 -0.53
CA SER A 140 -1.79 1.73 -1.62
C SER A 140 -2.11 2.55 -2.87
N LEU A 141 -1.53 2.16 -4.01
CA LEU A 141 -1.87 2.67 -5.32
C LEU A 141 -2.96 1.79 -5.91
N VAL A 142 -4.13 2.33 -6.22
CA VAL A 142 -5.12 1.52 -6.95
C VAL A 142 -4.78 1.51 -8.43
N THR A 143 -4.57 0.31 -8.95
CA THR A 143 -4.11 0.06 -10.32
C THR A 143 -5.23 -0.35 -11.25
N ASN A 144 -6.33 -0.86 -10.71
CA ASN A 144 -7.48 -1.33 -11.46
C ASN A 144 -8.73 -1.34 -10.58
N HIS A 145 -9.90 -1.48 -11.18
CA HIS A 145 -11.12 -1.85 -10.44
C HIS A 145 -11.31 -3.37 -10.47
N ASN A 146 -11.80 -3.93 -9.37
CA ASN A 146 -12.24 -5.31 -9.33
C ASN A 146 -13.54 -5.45 -10.11
N ILE A 147 -13.68 -6.56 -10.80
CA ILE A 147 -14.87 -6.88 -11.58
C ILE A 147 -15.94 -7.37 -10.61
N LEU A 148 -17.07 -6.65 -10.52
CA LEU A 148 -18.20 -7.01 -9.66
C LEU A 148 -19.29 -7.80 -10.38
N ASP A 149 -19.25 -7.80 -11.72
CA ASP A 149 -20.25 -8.41 -12.59
C ASP A 149 -19.66 -9.62 -13.30
N ILE A 150 -20.37 -10.75 -13.27
CA ILE A 150 -19.92 -12.00 -13.87
C ILE A 150 -19.99 -11.97 -15.40
N ASP A 151 -20.83 -11.10 -15.97
CA ASP A 151 -21.05 -11.01 -17.41
C ASP A 151 -20.04 -10.09 -18.11
N ARG A 152 -19.19 -9.38 -17.35
CA ARG A 152 -18.09 -8.59 -17.92
C ARG A 152 -17.00 -9.49 -18.49
N THR A 153 -16.58 -9.17 -19.72
CA THR A 153 -15.53 -9.89 -20.46
C THR A 153 -14.12 -9.35 -20.20
N GLU A 154 -14.01 -8.11 -19.69
CA GLU A 154 -12.75 -7.53 -19.23
C GLU A 154 -12.17 -8.42 -18.13
N LYS A 155 -10.85 -8.65 -18.16
CA LYS A 155 -10.14 -9.40 -17.11
C LYS A 155 -9.06 -8.52 -16.53
N THR A 156 -8.97 -8.49 -15.21
CA THR A 156 -7.84 -7.88 -14.51
C THR A 156 -6.55 -8.56 -14.97
N ASN A 157 -5.59 -7.78 -15.44
CA ASN A 157 -4.32 -8.28 -15.96
C ASN A 157 -3.13 -7.63 -15.25
N HIS A 158 -2.00 -8.33 -15.22
CA HIS A 158 -0.79 -7.86 -14.53
C HIS A 158 -0.02 -6.76 -15.29
N VAL A 159 -0.36 -6.52 -16.56
CA VAL A 159 0.32 -5.51 -17.40
C VAL A 159 -0.13 -4.11 -17.01
N GLU A 160 -1.44 -3.91 -16.87
CA GLU A 160 -2.06 -2.65 -16.40
C GLU A 160 -1.55 -2.25 -15.00
N PHE A 161 -1.27 -3.24 -14.16
CA PHE A 161 -0.65 -3.07 -12.85
C PHE A 161 0.74 -2.43 -12.94
N LEU A 162 1.60 -2.93 -13.83
CA LEU A 162 2.97 -2.45 -13.98
C LEU A 162 3.01 -1.06 -14.63
N GLU A 163 2.17 -0.81 -15.64
CA GLU A 163 2.09 0.48 -16.33
C GLU A 163 1.65 1.61 -15.39
N THR A 164 0.61 1.36 -14.58
CA THR A 164 0.14 2.35 -13.60
C THR A 164 1.18 2.59 -12.50
N GLY A 165 1.85 1.53 -12.05
CA GLY A 165 2.95 1.63 -11.08
C GLY A 165 4.12 2.48 -11.58
N LEU A 166 4.53 2.30 -12.84
CA LEU A 166 5.60 3.08 -13.45
C LEU A 166 5.20 4.56 -13.62
N CYS A 167 3.97 4.82 -14.07
CA CYS A 167 3.48 6.20 -14.28
C CYS A 167 3.39 7.02 -12.97
N ARG A 168 3.18 6.35 -11.83
CA ARG A 168 2.99 7.01 -10.53
C ARG A 168 4.17 6.85 -9.56
N GLY A 169 5.22 6.13 -9.94
CA GLY A 169 6.40 5.89 -9.10
C GLY A 169 7.07 7.17 -8.63
N ASP A 170 7.33 8.12 -9.54
CA ASP A 170 7.98 9.40 -9.22
C ASP A 170 7.14 10.26 -8.26
N MET A 171 5.82 10.20 -8.41
CA MET A 171 4.89 10.91 -7.51
C MET A 171 4.96 10.34 -6.09
N ILE A 172 4.97 9.01 -5.95
CA ILE A 172 5.10 8.34 -4.64
C ILE A 172 6.45 8.67 -4.01
N ALA A 173 7.54 8.60 -4.80
CA ALA A 173 8.88 8.91 -4.31
C ALA A 173 8.97 10.37 -3.82
N THR A 174 8.40 11.31 -4.56
CA THR A 174 8.33 12.73 -4.18
C THR A 174 7.51 12.91 -2.90
N MET A 175 6.36 12.25 -2.78
CA MET A 175 5.52 12.31 -1.60
C MET A 175 6.22 11.76 -0.35
N LEU A 176 6.86 10.59 -0.45
CA LEU A 176 7.66 10.01 0.64
C LEU A 176 8.81 10.93 1.04
N THR A 177 9.45 11.60 0.07
CA THR A 177 10.53 12.56 0.34
C THR A 177 10.02 13.74 1.16
N HIS A 178 8.86 14.32 0.82
CA HIS A 178 8.27 15.41 1.60
C HIS A 178 7.83 14.96 3.00
N ILE A 179 7.26 13.75 3.13
CA ILE A 179 6.87 13.20 4.44
C ILE A 179 8.10 13.00 5.34
N LEU A 180 9.19 12.45 4.80
CA LEU A 180 10.42 12.25 5.55
C LEU A 180 11.08 13.57 5.97
N ALA A 181 10.94 14.64 5.18
CA ALA A 181 11.53 15.94 5.46
C ALA A 181 10.85 16.67 6.64
N VAL A 182 9.60 16.32 6.99
CA VAL A 182 8.87 16.92 8.12
C VAL A 182 8.88 16.06 9.40
N LEU A 183 9.42 14.84 9.31
CA LEU A 183 9.79 14.01 10.46
C LEU A 183 11.15 14.42 11.01
#